data_AF-A0A5D2QXB1-F1
#
_entry.id   AF-A0A5D2QXB1-F1
#
_cell.length_a   1.000
_cell.length_b   1.000
_cell.length_c   1.000
_cell.angle_alpha   90.00
_cell.angle_beta   90.00
_cell.angle_gamma   90.00
#
_symmetry.space_group_name_H-M   'P 1'
#
loop_
_entity.id
_entity.type
_entity.pdbx_description
1 polymer ?
#
loop_
_entity_poly.entity_id
_entity_poly.type
_entity_poly.pdbx_seq_one_letter_code
_entity_poly.pdbx_strand_id
1 'polypeptide(L)'
;MSDEFEFADKGNKIIYETEGKGFNPGLIVLLVVGGLLLTFLVGNYVLYSYAQKTLPPRKKKPISKKKMKKERLKQGVSAPGE
;
A
#
# COMPACT_ATOMS: atom_id res chain seq x y z
N MET A 1 30.69 -46.51 -22.42
CA MET A 1 30.30 -45.93 -23.72
C MET A 1 28.79 -45.80 -23.89
N SER A 2 27.98 -46.85 -23.70
CA SER A 2 26.50 -46.73 -23.72
C SER A 2 25.93 -45.94 -22.53
N ASP A 3 26.44 -46.17 -21.33
CA ASP A 3 25.95 -45.51 -20.10
C ASP A 3 26.33 -44.02 -20.02
N GLU A 4 27.46 -43.63 -20.63
CA GLU A 4 27.86 -42.22 -20.77
C GLU A 4 26.95 -41.46 -21.74
N PHE A 5 26.50 -42.11 -22.81
CA PHE A 5 25.61 -41.51 -23.79
C PHE A 5 24.20 -41.28 -23.20
N GLU A 6 23.71 -42.24 -22.41
CA GLU A 6 22.45 -42.12 -21.64
C GLU A 6 22.50 -41.01 -20.58
N PHE A 7 23.62 -40.84 -19.89
CA PHE A 7 23.79 -39.77 -18.90
C PHE A 7 23.86 -38.38 -19.56
N ALA A 8 24.56 -38.27 -20.68
CA ALA A 8 24.64 -37.02 -21.45
C ALA A 8 23.28 -36.62 -22.05
N ASP A 9 22.52 -37.58 -22.60
CA ASP A 9 21.18 -37.34 -23.15
C ASP A 9 20.17 -36.94 -22.08
N LYS A 10 20.19 -37.61 -20.91
CA LYS A 10 19.37 -37.22 -19.75
C LYS A 10 19.76 -35.84 -19.21
N GLY A 11 21.05 -35.54 -19.12
CA GLY A 11 21.55 -34.22 -18.70
C GLY A 11 21.08 -33.11 -19.64
N ASN A 12 21.23 -33.31 -20.95
CA ASN A 12 20.73 -32.38 -21.95
C ASN A 12 19.21 -32.22 -21.89
N LYS A 13 18.46 -33.31 -21.81
CA LYS A 13 16.98 -33.28 -21.70
C LYS A 13 16.51 -32.48 -20.48
N ILE A 14 17.16 -32.63 -19.33
CA ILE A 14 16.84 -31.86 -18.12
C ILE A 14 17.13 -30.36 -18.32
N ILE A 15 18.24 -30.01 -18.98
CA ILE A 15 18.61 -28.63 -19.29
C ILE A 15 17.59 -28.00 -20.24
N TYR A 16 17.23 -28.68 -21.33
CA TYR A 16 16.24 -28.19 -22.30
C TYR A 16 14.81 -28.09 -21.73
N GLU A 17 14.41 -28.99 -20.82
CA GLU A 17 13.12 -28.88 -20.12
C GLU A 17 13.09 -27.73 -19.10
N THR A 18 14.25 -27.39 -18.50
CA THR A 18 14.41 -26.25 -17.60
C THR A 18 14.42 -24.91 -18.34
N GLU A 19 14.93 -24.87 -19.58
CA GLU A 19 15.07 -23.63 -20.35
C GLU A 19 13.77 -23.10 -21.00
N GLY A 20 12.68 -23.87 -20.99
CA GLY A 20 11.59 -23.64 -21.96
C GLY A 20 10.24 -23.13 -21.44
N LYS A 21 10.01 -22.98 -20.14
CA LYS A 21 8.68 -22.60 -19.62
C LYS A 21 8.65 -21.15 -19.16
N GLY A 22 8.41 -20.25 -20.11
CA GLY A 22 8.11 -18.84 -19.81
C GLY A 22 6.93 -18.70 -18.84
N PHE A 23 6.84 -17.54 -18.17
CA PHE A 23 5.76 -17.28 -17.21
C PHE A 23 4.39 -17.45 -17.85
N ASN A 24 3.48 -18.10 -17.12
CA ASN A 24 2.09 -18.27 -17.56
C ASN A 24 1.47 -16.89 -17.81
N PRO A 25 0.79 -16.67 -18.95
CA PRO A 25 0.16 -15.38 -19.25
C PRO A 25 -0.79 -14.91 -18.13
N GLY A 26 -1.52 -15.82 -17.48
CA GLY A 26 -2.37 -15.48 -16.33
C GLY A 26 -1.58 -14.97 -15.12
N LEU A 27 -0.38 -15.52 -14.87
CA LEU A 27 0.49 -15.03 -13.81
C LEU A 27 1.06 -13.65 -14.14
N ILE A 28 1.47 -13.43 -15.39
CA ILE A 28 1.95 -12.11 -15.85
C ILE A 28 0.84 -11.07 -15.67
N VAL A 29 -0.39 -11.38 -16.10
CA VAL A 29 -1.53 -10.47 -15.96
C VAL A 29 -1.83 -10.19 -14.47
N LEU A 30 -1.79 -11.21 -13.61
CA LEU A 30 -2.00 -11.03 -12.17
C LEU A 30 -0.94 -10.11 -11.56
N LEU A 31 0.33 -10.28 -11.93
CA LEU A 31 1.42 -9.42 -11.45
C LEU A 31 1.30 -7.99 -11.98
N VAL A 32 0.93 -7.81 -13.24
CA VAL A 32 0.77 -6.48 -13.84
C VAL A 32 -0.43 -5.76 -13.23
N VAL A 33 -1.61 -6.37 -13.21
CA VAL A 33 -2.83 -5.75 -12.68
C VAL A 33 -2.76 -5.60 -11.17
N GLY A 34 -2.36 -6.68 -10.47
CA GLY A 34 -2.21 -6.68 -9.02
C GLY A 34 -1.12 -5.70 -8.55
N GLY A 35 0.02 -5.68 -9.24
CA GLY A 35 1.11 -4.73 -8.98
C GLY A 35 0.68 -3.29 -9.21
N LEU A 36 0.02 -3.01 -10.35
CA LEU A 36 -0.46 -1.66 -10.65
C LEU A 36 -1.48 -1.15 -9.63
N LEU A 37 -2.42 -2.00 -9.21
CA LEU A 37 -3.37 -1.67 -8.15
C LEU A 37 -2.67 -1.45 -6.81
N LEU A 38 -1.77 -2.36 -6.40
CA LEU A 38 -1.02 -2.22 -5.15
C LEU A 38 -0.21 -0.92 -5.12
N THR A 39 0.55 -0.63 -6.18
CA THR A 39 1.34 0.61 -6.27
C THR A 39 0.45 1.84 -6.24
N PHE A 40 -0.71 1.81 -6.92
CA PHE A 40 -1.65 2.92 -6.90
C PHE A 40 -2.24 3.16 -5.51
N LEU A 41 -2.67 2.09 -4.82
CA LEU A 41 -3.23 2.19 -3.47
C LEU A 41 -2.18 2.65 -2.46
N VAL A 42 -0.99 2.05 -2.46
CA VAL A 42 0.10 2.40 -1.56
C VAL A 42 0.56 3.84 -1.82
N GLY A 43 0.79 4.20 -3.08
CA GLY A 43 1.19 5.57 -3.46
C GLY A 43 0.16 6.61 -3.02
N ASN A 44 -1.13 6.34 -3.23
CA ASN A 44 -2.20 7.23 -2.80
C ASN A 44 -2.31 7.31 -1.28
N TYR A 45 -2.16 6.19 -0.56
CA TYR A 45 -2.19 6.19 0.90
C TYR A 45 -1.03 6.97 1.51
N VAL A 46 0.18 6.79 0.99
CA VAL A 46 1.37 7.53 1.42
C VAL A 46 1.19 9.01 1.13
N LEU A 47 0.72 9.38 -0.06
CA LEU A 47 0.49 10.78 -0.43
C LEU A 47 -0.61 11.42 0.44
N TYR A 48 -1.70 10.69 0.71
CA TYR A 48 -2.76 11.14 1.61
C TYR A 48 -2.24 11.35 3.03
N SER A 49 -1.45 10.41 3.55
CA SER A 49 -0.87 10.49 4.89
C SER A 49 0.12 11.67 4.99
N TYR A 50 0.95 11.87 3.96
CA TYR A 50 1.85 13.01 3.88
C TYR A 50 1.09 14.32 3.87
N ALA A 51 0.09 14.44 3.00
CA ALA A 51 -0.77 15.60 2.93
C ALA A 51 -1.45 15.87 4.27
N GLN A 52 -1.99 14.87 4.97
CA GLN A 52 -2.60 15.07 6.29
C GLN A 52 -1.62 15.60 7.35
N LYS A 53 -0.34 15.24 7.26
CA LYS A 53 0.71 15.73 8.18
C LYS A 53 1.13 17.16 7.86
N THR A 54 1.17 17.54 6.58
CA THR A 54 1.57 18.89 6.15
C THR A 54 0.40 19.87 6.06
N LEU A 55 -0.82 19.37 5.91
CA LEU A 55 -2.02 20.19 5.88
C LEU A 55 -2.28 20.72 7.29
N PRO A 56 -2.44 22.05 7.44
CA PRO A 56 -2.80 22.61 8.73
C PRO A 56 -4.12 21.98 9.19
N PRO A 57 -4.29 21.73 10.50
CA PRO A 57 -5.51 21.13 11.03
C PRO A 57 -6.70 21.92 10.48
N ARG A 58 -7.60 21.21 9.78
CA ARG A 58 -8.75 21.83 9.09
C ARG A 58 -9.36 22.82 10.07
N LYS A 59 -9.25 24.12 9.76
CA LYS A 59 -9.75 25.18 10.64
C LYS A 59 -11.22 24.87 10.88
N LYS A 60 -11.54 24.30 12.04
CA LYS A 60 -12.92 24.15 12.48
C LYS A 60 -13.49 25.56 12.42
N LYS A 61 -14.68 25.72 11.81
CA LYS A 61 -15.33 27.03 11.73
C LYS A 61 -15.22 27.68 13.11
N PRO A 62 -14.63 28.89 13.22
CA PRO A 62 -14.38 29.50 14.50
C PRO A 62 -15.69 29.52 15.26
N ILE A 63 -15.71 28.83 16.39
CA ILE A 63 -16.90 28.70 17.20
C ILE A 63 -17.14 30.11 17.75
N SER A 64 -18.30 30.69 17.46
CA SER A 64 -18.67 32.00 18.01
C SER A 64 -18.42 32.01 19.52
N LYS A 65 -17.84 33.09 20.05
CA LYS A 65 -17.52 33.23 21.47
C LYS A 65 -18.71 32.86 22.38
N LYS A 66 -19.95 33.14 21.92
CA LYS A 66 -21.19 32.74 22.61
C LYS A 66 -21.34 31.21 22.72
N LYS A 67 -21.08 30.47 21.64
CA LYS A 67 -21.15 29.00 21.62
C LYS A 67 -20.00 28.38 22.41
N MET A 68 -18.80 28.96 22.38
CA MET A 68 -17.67 28.51 23.20
C MET A 68 -17.94 28.69 24.70
N LYS A 69 -18.50 29.83 25.12
CA LYS A 69 -18.92 30.06 26.51
C LYS A 69 -20.03 29.09 26.93
N LYS A 70 -21.02 28.86 26.06
CA LYS A 70 -22.12 27.91 26.31
C LYS A 70 -21.64 26.46 26.48
N GLU A 71 -20.70 26.01 25.66
CA GLU A 71 -20.11 24.67 25.78
C GLU A 71 -19.22 24.54 27.02
N ARG A 72 -18.41 25.57 27.35
CA ARG A 72 -17.61 25.58 28.59
C ARG A 72 -18.46 25.55 29.87
N LEU A 73 -19.58 26.30 29.89
CA LEU A 73 -20.56 26.28 30.97
C LEU A 73 -21.23 24.91 31.13
N LYS A 74 -21.58 24.24 30.02
CA LYS A 74 -22.13 22.87 30.04
C LYS A 74 -21.15 21.83 30.53
N GLN A 75 -19.86 22.02 30.24
CA GLN A 75 -18.78 21.14 30.66
C GLN A 75 -18.35 21.38 32.12
N GLY A 76 -18.98 22.34 32.83
CA GLY A 76 -18.64 22.67 34.22
C GLY A 76 -17.23 23.27 34.36
N VAL A 77 -16.62 23.73 33.27
CA VAL A 77 -15.30 24.33 33.31
C VAL A 77 -15.45 25.73 33.89
N SER A 78 -14.96 25.91 35.12
CA SER A 78 -14.90 27.22 35.79
C SER A 78 -14.24 28.25 34.87
N ALA A 79 -14.78 29.47 34.86
CA ALA A 79 -14.24 30.53 34.04
C ALA A 79 -12.76 30.75 34.42
N PRO A 80 -11.85 31.01 33.47
CA PRO A 80 -10.47 31.33 33.82
C PRO A 80 -10.50 32.64 34.62
N GLY A 81 -10.31 32.56 35.93
CA GLY A 81 -10.43 33.72 36.84
C GLY A 81 -11.12 33.47 38.19
N GLU A 82 -11.22 32.23 38.66
CA GLU A 82 -11.12 31.95 40.12
C GLU A 82 -9.66 31.88 40.53
#